data_AF-A0A413G366-F1
#
_entry.id   AF-A0A413G366-F1
#
_cell.length_a   1.000
_cell.length_b   1.000
_cell.length_c   1.000
_cell.angle_alpha   90.00
_cell.angle_beta   90.00
_cell.angle_gamma   90.00
#
_symmetry.space_group_name_H-M   'P 1'
#
loop_
_entity.id
_entity.type
_entity.pdbx_description
1 polymer ?
#
loop_
_entity_poly.entity_id
_entity_poly.type
_entity_poly.pdbx_seq_one_letter_code
_entity_poly.pdbx_strand_id
1 'polypeptide(L)'
;MTRLQFGSYLFAHNPRRIELSFQRSLVSHLIPARGARTQDLGPRCRVVRCEGEVFDTTPDGAAEKLAEIAQACAGGEAETLYLPTGERFSAVVSRFGYTAQGDGKVLSYFLEFLEAETGGSA
;
A
#
# COMPACT_ATOMS: atom_id res chain seq x y z
N MET A 1 -4.89 -20.75 2.29
CA MET A 1 -4.88 -19.58 1.39
C MET A 1 -4.67 -18.36 2.25
N THR A 2 -3.53 -17.68 2.12
CA THR A 2 -3.17 -16.52 2.95
C THR A 2 -3.93 -15.30 2.44
N ARG A 3 -4.58 -14.56 3.35
CA ARG A 3 -5.29 -13.32 3.01
C ARG A 3 -4.36 -12.12 3.19
N LEU A 4 -4.65 -11.01 2.51
CA LEU A 4 -4.00 -9.75 2.83
C LEU A 4 -4.33 -9.39 4.28
N GLN A 5 -3.31 -9.08 5.08
CA GLN A 5 -3.47 -8.59 6.43
C GLN A 5 -2.53 -7.41 6.63
N PHE A 6 -3.06 -6.32 7.17
CA PHE A 6 -2.28 -5.17 7.56
C PHE A 6 -2.44 -4.99 9.07
N GLY A 7 -1.39 -5.29 9.82
CA GLY A 7 -1.46 -5.16 11.26
C GLY A 7 -2.44 -6.14 11.90
N SER A 8 -3.41 -5.59 12.61
CA SER A 8 -4.56 -6.32 13.16
C SER A 8 -5.73 -6.48 12.17
N TYR A 9 -5.72 -5.73 11.05
CA TYR A 9 -6.81 -5.74 10.08
C TYR A 9 -6.63 -6.85 9.03
N LEU A 10 -7.56 -7.80 9.04
CA LEU A 10 -7.63 -8.88 8.07
C LEU A 10 -8.63 -8.53 6.97
N PHE A 11 -8.19 -8.46 5.72
CA PHE A 11 -9.08 -8.21 4.61
C PHE A 11 -10.02 -9.42 4.43
N ALA A 12 -11.33 -9.18 4.42
CA ALA A 12 -12.34 -10.22 4.23
C ALA A 12 -12.17 -10.93 2.87
N HIS A 13 -11.83 -10.16 1.84
CA HIS A 13 -11.55 -10.62 0.49
C HIS A 13 -10.17 -10.11 0.05
N ASN A 14 -9.44 -10.95 -0.70
CA ASN A 14 -8.18 -10.49 -1.29
C ASN A 14 -8.46 -9.38 -2.32
N PRO A 15 -7.64 -8.33 -2.35
CA PRO A 15 -7.74 -7.29 -3.37
C PRO A 15 -7.68 -7.91 -4.77
N ARG A 16 -8.39 -7.27 -5.71
CA ARG A 16 -8.42 -7.67 -7.12
C ARG A 16 -7.02 -7.64 -7.74
N ARG A 17 -6.20 -6.68 -7.32
CA ARG A 17 -4.82 -6.52 -7.79
C ARG A 17 -3.91 -6.16 -6.64
N ILE A 18 -2.77 -6.84 -6.56
CA ILE A 18 -1.67 -6.51 -5.66
C ILE A 18 -0.42 -6.37 -6.52
N GLU A 19 0.21 -5.20 -6.46
CA GLU A 19 1.41 -4.88 -7.21
C GLU A 19 2.51 -4.51 -6.22
N LEU A 20 3.58 -5.31 -6.20
CA LEU A 20 4.80 -5.02 -5.44
C LEU A 20 5.83 -4.40 -6.37
N SER A 21 6.17 -3.15 -6.12
CA SER A 21 7.19 -2.39 -6.84
C SER A 21 8.39 -2.09 -5.94
N PHE A 22 9.59 -2.10 -6.49
CA PHE A 22 10.80 -1.68 -5.78
C PHE A 22 11.24 -0.33 -6.33
N GLN A 23 11.19 0.71 -5.50
CA GLN A 23 11.64 2.03 -5.86
C GLN A 23 13.03 2.29 -5.30
N ARG A 24 13.94 2.78 -6.15
CA ARG A 24 15.25 3.31 -5.73
C ARG A 24 15.36 4.76 -6.16
N SER A 25 15.91 5.60 -5.28
CA SER A 25 16.26 6.98 -5.64
C SER A 25 17.62 6.98 -6.32
N LEU A 26 17.63 7.09 -7.65
CA LEU A 26 18.85 7.18 -8.44
C LEU A 26 19.00 8.61 -8.95
N VAL A 27 20.14 9.26 -8.68
CA VAL A 27 20.45 10.56 -9.29
C VAL A 27 21.62 10.42 -10.23
N SER A 28 21.43 10.89 -11.45
CA SER A 28 22.47 10.98 -12.47
C SER A 28 23.13 12.35 -12.40
N HIS A 29 24.41 12.38 -12.04
CA HIS A 29 25.23 13.58 -12.11
C HIS A 29 26.05 13.59 -13.40
N LEU A 30 25.96 14.67 -14.16
CA LEU A 30 26.81 14.92 -15.32
C LEU A 30 28.17 15.45 -14.85
N ILE A 31 29.22 14.70 -15.13
CA ILE A 31 30.60 15.09 -14.85
C ILE A 31 31.19 15.66 -16.15
N PRO A 32 31.60 16.94 -16.19
CA PRO A 32 32.28 17.50 -17.35
C PRO A 32 33.47 16.64 -17.77
N ALA A 33 33.59 16.35 -19.06
CA ALA A 33 34.59 15.46 -19.68
C ALA A 33 34.57 13.96 -19.29
N ARG A 34 33.69 13.51 -18.38
CA ARG A 34 33.57 12.08 -17.98
C ARG A 34 32.20 11.45 -18.20
N GLY A 35 31.20 12.22 -18.64
CA GLY A 35 29.85 11.71 -18.91
C GLY A 35 28.96 11.64 -17.67
N ALA A 36 27.85 10.90 -17.76
CA ALA A 36 26.89 10.77 -16.66
C ALA A 36 27.28 9.63 -15.71
N ARG A 37 27.27 9.91 -14.40
CA ARG A 37 27.45 8.92 -13.33
C ARG A 37 26.15 8.81 -12.54
N THR A 38 25.60 7.60 -12.45
CA THR A 38 24.46 7.30 -11.59
C THR A 38 24.94 7.05 -10.16
N GLN A 39 24.37 7.77 -9.20
CA GLN A 39 24.56 7.59 -7.77
C GLN A 39 23.25 7.11 -7.16
N ASP A 40 23.32 6.04 -6.38
CA ASP A 40 22.19 5.57 -5.56
C ASP A 40 22.11 6.46 -4.31
N LEU A 41 20.99 7.17 -4.14
CA LEU A 41 20.78 8.16 -3.09
C LEU A 41 19.98 7.63 -1.89
N GLY A 42 19.55 6.36 -1.92
CA GLY A 42 18.80 5.83 -0.79
C GLY A 42 18.52 4.34 -0.87
N PRO A 43 17.97 3.78 0.21
CA PRO A 43 17.61 2.37 0.26
C PRO A 43 16.51 2.02 -0.75
N ARG A 44 16.45 0.74 -1.13
CA ARG A 44 15.31 0.20 -1.87
C ARG A 44 14.08 0.28 -0.97
N CYS A 45 13.10 1.09 -1.32
CA CYS A 45 11.78 1.06 -0.69
C CYS A 45 10.87 0.14 -1.50
N ARG A 46 10.25 -0.86 -0.86
CA ARG A 46 9.14 -1.60 -1.43
C ARG A 46 7.87 -0.75 -1.36
N VAL A 47 7.15 -0.68 -2.46
CA VAL A 47 5.84 -0.04 -2.57
C VAL A 47 4.85 -1.12 -2.97
N VAL A 48 3.82 -1.34 -2.15
CA VAL A 48 2.73 -2.26 -2.48
C VAL A 48 1.48 -1.46 -2.79
N ARG A 49 0.96 -1.63 -4.00
CA ARG A 49 -0.32 -1.09 -4.42
C ARG A 49 -1.36 -2.20 -4.41
N CYS A 50 -2.42 -1.99 -3.65
CA CYS A 50 -3.56 -2.88 -3.57
C CYS A 50 -4.79 -2.17 -4.12
N GLU A 51 -5.48 -2.80 -5.06
CA GLU A 51 -6.76 -2.33 -5.56
C GLU A 51 -7.81 -3.40 -5.28
N GLY A 52 -8.90 -3.01 -4.65
CA GLY A 52 -9.99 -3.91 -4.31
C GLY A 52 -11.35 -3.23 -4.41
N GLU A 53 -12.39 -4.04 -4.29
CA GLU A 53 -13.76 -3.59 -4.37
C GLU A 53 -14.48 -4.06 -3.11
N VAL A 54 -15.20 -3.15 -2.46
CA VAL A 54 -16.19 -3.49 -1.45
C VAL A 54 -17.57 -3.32 -2.05
N PHE A 55 -18.41 -4.33 -1.83
CA PHE A 55 -19.80 -4.30 -2.25
C PHE A 55 -20.69 -4.82 -1.12
N ASP A 56 -21.88 -4.25 -1.05
CA ASP A 56 -22.94 -4.71 -0.16
C ASP A 56 -24.31 -4.52 -0.84
N THR A 57 -25.34 -5.12 -0.23
CA THR A 57 -26.74 -5.02 -0.64
C THR A 57 -27.28 -3.60 -0.44
N THR A 58 -26.74 -2.88 0.56
CA THR A 58 -27.06 -1.49 0.88
C THR A 58 -25.84 -0.58 0.68
N PRO A 59 -26.04 0.68 0.23
CA PRO A 59 -24.94 1.63 0.10
C PRO A 59 -24.28 1.95 1.45
N ASP A 60 -25.06 1.97 2.54
CA ASP A 60 -24.54 2.20 3.89
C ASP A 60 -23.61 1.06 4.33
N GLY A 61 -23.95 -0.20 4.03
CA GLY A 61 -23.10 -1.35 4.37
C GLY A 61 -21.78 -1.36 3.59
N ALA A 62 -21.79 -0.90 2.33
CA ALA A 62 -20.56 -0.71 1.56
C ALA A 62 -19.69 0.41 2.16
N ALA A 63 -20.30 1.52 2.58
CA ALA A 63 -19.61 2.63 3.23
C ALA A 63 -19.02 2.25 4.60
N GLU A 64 -19.72 1.44 5.40
CA GLU A 64 -19.22 0.94 6.69
C GLU A 64 -17.97 0.06 6.51
N LYS A 65 -18.01 -0.91 5.58
CA LYS A 65 -16.83 -1.74 5.27
C LYS A 65 -15.65 -0.91 4.81
N LEU A 66 -15.91 0.13 4.01
CA LEU A 66 -14.87 1.04 3.58
C LEU A 66 -14.32 1.89 4.74
N ALA A 67 -15.18 2.33 5.66
CA ALA A 67 -14.79 3.07 6.85
C ALA A 67 -13.91 2.22 7.78
N GLU A 68 -14.17 0.91 7.91
CA GLU A 68 -13.29 0.00 8.64
C GLU A 68 -11.89 -0.07 8.03
N ILE A 69 -11.78 -0.18 6.69
CA ILE A 69 -10.49 -0.15 5.99
C ILE A 69 -9.81 1.20 6.21
N ALA A 70 -10.55 2.30 6.08
CA ALA A 70 -10.04 3.64 6.29
C ALA A 70 -9.50 3.84 7.71
N GLN A 71 -10.22 3.32 8.71
CA GLN A 71 -9.84 3.40 10.12
C GLN A 71 -8.57 2.59 10.41
N ALA A 72 -8.45 1.39 9.82
CA ALA A 72 -7.21 0.60 9.90
C ALA A 72 -6.01 1.32 9.25
N CYS A 73 -6.27 2.14 8.23
CA CYS A 73 -5.23 2.90 7.52
C CYS A 73 -4.92 4.26 8.15
N ALA A 74 -5.81 4.79 8.99
CA ALA A 74 -5.68 6.12 9.59
C ALA A 74 -4.58 6.20 10.66
N GLY A 75 -4.12 5.05 11.18
CA GLY A 75 -3.14 4.99 12.27
C GLY A 75 -1.79 5.63 11.95
N GLY A 76 -1.40 5.74 10.67
CA GLY A 76 -0.13 6.34 10.24
C GLY A 76 1.15 5.64 10.74
N GLU A 77 1.01 4.64 11.62
CA GLU A 77 2.10 3.85 12.17
C GLU A 77 2.54 2.73 11.22
N ALA A 78 3.79 2.32 11.38
CA ALA A 78 4.37 1.23 10.61
C ALA A 78 3.87 -0.12 11.16
N GLU A 79 2.99 -0.79 10.42
CA GLU A 79 2.46 -2.09 10.80
C GLU A 79 3.00 -3.20 9.89
N THR A 80 2.87 -4.46 10.33
CA THR A 80 3.30 -5.59 9.50
C THR A 80 2.26 -5.85 8.42
N LEU A 81 2.66 -5.71 7.15
CA LEU A 81 1.87 -6.11 6.00
C LEU A 81 2.19 -7.57 5.66
N TYR A 82 1.15 -8.40 5.57
CA TYR A 82 1.22 -9.79 5.13
C TYR A 82 0.58 -9.91 3.75
N LEU A 83 1.38 -10.28 2.77
CA LEU A 83 0.91 -10.51 1.41
C LEU A 83 0.38 -11.94 1.25
N PRO A 84 -0.63 -12.16 0.38
CA PRO A 84 -1.09 -13.50 0.02
C PRO A 84 -0.01 -14.41 -0.56
N THR A 85 1.08 -13.84 -1.08
CA THR A 85 2.26 -14.54 -1.60
C THR A 85 3.11 -15.19 -0.49
N GLY A 86 2.85 -14.86 0.78
CA GLY A 86 3.60 -15.33 1.94
C GLY A 86 4.71 -14.38 2.39
N GLU A 87 4.95 -13.29 1.66
CA GLU A 87 5.87 -12.24 2.09
C GLU A 87 5.26 -11.37 3.19
N ARG A 88 6.11 -10.92 4.13
CA ARG A 88 5.72 -9.96 5.16
C ARG A 88 6.83 -8.95 5.41
N PHE A 89 6.45 -7.69 5.63
CA PHE A 89 7.39 -6.62 5.95
C PHE A 89 6.67 -5.47 6.66
N SER A 90 7.42 -4.59 7.30
CA SER A 90 6.86 -3.40 7.96
C SER A 90 6.53 -2.34 6.90
N ALA A 91 5.31 -1.85 6.90
CA ALA A 91 4.84 -0.86 5.96
C ALA A 91 3.94 0.17 6.63
N VAL A 92 3.95 1.39 6.10
CA VAL A 92 3.01 2.46 6.43
C VAL A 92 2.05 2.65 5.26
N VAL A 93 0.81 3.05 5.54
CA VAL A 93 -0.11 3.48 4.49
C VAL A 93 0.31 4.87 4.01
N SER A 94 0.87 4.95 2.80
CA SER A 94 1.23 6.22 2.18
C SER A 94 0.04 6.87 1.49
N ARG A 95 -0.91 6.08 1.00
CA ARG A 95 -2.08 6.58 0.30
C ARG A 95 -3.26 5.63 0.46
N PHE A 96 -4.41 6.20 0.80
CA PHE A 96 -5.69 5.52 0.73
C PHE A 96 -6.67 6.40 -0.03
N GLY A 97 -7.48 5.78 -0.87
CA GLY A 97 -8.60 6.44 -1.49
C GLY A 97 -9.57 5.44 -2.06
N TYR A 98 -10.73 5.94 -2.47
CA TYR A 98 -11.76 5.11 -3.07
C TYR A 98 -12.55 5.90 -4.10
N THR A 99 -13.24 5.15 -4.94
CA THR A 99 -14.16 5.64 -5.95
C THR A 99 -15.46 4.89 -5.78
N ALA A 100 -16.57 5.61 -5.85
CA ALA A 100 -17.91 5.04 -5.75
C ALA A 100 -18.56 5.01 -7.13
N GLN A 101 -19.25 3.92 -7.46
CA GLN A 101 -20.21 3.96 -8.55
C GLN A 101 -21.45 4.77 -8.11
N GLY A 102 -22.16 5.38 -9.06
CA GLY A 102 -23.27 6.30 -8.77
C GLY A 102 -24.46 5.69 -8.01
N ASP A 103 -24.49 4.36 -7.89
CA ASP A 103 -25.45 3.60 -7.08
C ASP A 103 -25.01 3.39 -5.63
N GLY A 104 -23.74 3.70 -5.28
CA GLY A 104 -23.17 3.62 -3.93
C GLY A 104 -23.00 2.20 -3.38
N LYS A 105 -23.41 1.17 -4.12
CA LYS A 105 -23.38 -0.23 -3.69
C LYS A 105 -22.02 -0.88 -3.93
N VAL A 106 -21.24 -0.33 -4.84
CA VAL A 106 -19.89 -0.80 -5.20
C VAL A 106 -18.92 0.36 -5.03
N LEU A 107 -17.94 0.17 -4.14
CA LEU A 107 -16.87 1.12 -3.90
C LEU A 107 -15.53 0.44 -4.24
N SER A 108 -14.81 0.97 -5.22
CA SER A 108 -13.48 0.51 -5.58
C SER A 108 -12.45 1.32 -4.78
N TYR A 109 -11.72 0.67 -3.89
CA TYR A 109 -10.67 1.28 -3.09
C TYR A 109 -9.28 0.99 -3.67
N PHE A 110 -8.34 1.91 -3.42
CA PHE A 110 -6.94 1.73 -3.68
C PHE A 110 -6.13 2.08 -2.42
N LEU A 111 -5.11 1.28 -2.17
CA LEU A 111 -4.20 1.40 -1.03
C LEU A 111 -2.77 1.36 -1.55
N GLU A 112 -1.94 2.28 -1.08
CA GLU A 112 -0.51 2.27 -1.31
C GLU A 112 0.20 2.15 0.03
N PHE A 113 0.90 1.05 0.20
CA PHE A 113 1.78 0.80 1.33
C PHE A 113 3.21 1.10 0.92
N LEU A 114 3.92 1.84 1.75
CA LEU A 114 5.34 2.12 1.60
C LEU A 114 6.09 1.38 2.70
N GLU A 115 7.14 0.66 2.33
CA GLU A 115 8.03 0.00 3.29
C GLU A 115 8.55 1.03 4.29
N ALA A 116 8.24 0.80 5.56
CA ALA A 116 8.79 1.58 6.63
C ALA A 116 10.15 1.01 6.94
N GLU A 117 11.18 1.86 6.92
CA GLU A 117 12.45 1.47 7.52
C GLU A 117 12.17 1.16 8.98
N THR A 118 12.42 -0.09 9.39
CA THR A 118 12.52 -0.40 10.80
C THR A 118 13.74 0.37 11.28
N GLY A 119 13.52 1.58 11.81
CA GLY A 119 14.58 2.45 12.28
C GLY A 119 15.46 1.65 13.23
N GLY A 120 16.65 1.28 12.76
CA GLY A 120 17.75 0.96 13.64
C GLY A 120 18.01 2.26 14.39
N SER A 121 17.52 2.33 15.62
CA SER A 121 17.99 3.32 16.58
C SER A 121 19.52 3.19 16.62
N ALA A 122 20.21 4.27 16.27
CA ALA A 122 21.61 4.47 16.57
C ALA A 122 21.70 5.52 17.68
#